data_AF-A0A8T4NTY6-F1
#
_entry.id   AF-A0A8T4NTY6-F1
#
_cell.length_a   1.000
_cell.length_b   1.000
_cell.length_c   1.000
_cell.angle_alpha   90.00
_cell.angle_beta   90.00
_cell.angle_gamma   90.00
#
_symmetry.space_group_name_H-M   'P 1'
#
loop_
_entity.id
_entity.type
_entity.pdbx_description
1 polymer ?
#
loop_
_entity_poly.entity_id
_entity_poly.type
_entity_poly.pdbx_seq_one_letter_code
_entity_poly.pdbx_strand_id
1 'polypeptide(L)' 'MKKCIYCKAEIPNKSVIDFCDSCGKKTFGDKLFYTIVQNMQEAERRGDLQQGHVL' A
#
# COMPACT_ATOMS: atom_id res chain seq x y z
N MET A 1 -4.41 12.06 -7.43
CA MET A 1 -4.94 11.26 -6.31
C MET A 1 -5.45 9.95 -6.89
N LYS A 2 -5.11 8.81 -6.29
CA LYS A 2 -5.69 7.51 -6.65
C LYS A 2 -6.84 7.19 -5.69
N LYS A 3 -7.64 6.18 -6.02
CA LYS A 3 -8.82 5.81 -5.22
C LYS A 3 -8.54 4.52 -4.48
N CYS A 4 -8.92 4.47 -3.20
CA CYS A 4 -8.91 3.25 -2.39
C CYS A 4 -9.66 2.13 -3.11
N ILE A 5 -9.03 0.97 -3.27
CA ILE A 5 -9.66 -0.17 -3.97
C ILE A 5 -10.97 -0.61 -3.30
N TYR A 6 -11.08 -0.46 -1.98
CA TYR A 6 -12.25 -0.85 -1.19
C TYR A 6 -13.35 0.22 -1.14
N CYS A 7 -13.05 1.41 -0.63
CA CYS A 7 -14.06 2.43 -0.32
C CYS A 7 -14.08 3.63 -1.27
N LYS A 8 -13.18 3.66 -2.27
CA LYS A 8 -13.02 4.77 -3.22
C LYS A 8 -12.66 6.13 -2.59
N ALA A 9 -12.26 6.17 -1.32
CA ALA A 9 -11.66 7.36 -0.72
C ALA A 9 -10.37 7.78 -1.45
N GLU A 10 -10.04 9.06 -1.37
CA GLU A 10 -8.83 9.58 -2.02
C GLU A 10 -7.56 9.16 -1.28
N ILE A 11 -6.55 8.75 -2.05
CA ILE A 11 -5.23 8.35 -1.56
C ILE A 11 -4.17 9.11 -2.36
N PRO A 12 -3.12 9.64 -1.71
CA PRO A 12 -1.97 10.23 -2.41
C PRO A 12 -1.44 9.33 -3.52
N ASN A 13 -1.17 9.90 -4.70
CA ASN A 13 -0.56 9.14 -5.81
C ASN A 13 0.79 8.53 -5.40
N LYS A 14 1.51 9.20 -4.50
CA LYS A 14 2.78 8.75 -3.90
C LYS A 14 2.64 7.64 -2.84
N SER A 15 1.44 7.14 -2.59
CA SER A 15 1.24 6.06 -1.62
C SER A 15 1.66 4.72 -2.22
N VAL A 16 2.50 3.96 -1.50
CA VAL A 16 2.92 2.60 -1.89
C VAL A 16 1.80 1.56 -1.80
N ILE A 17 0.65 1.92 -1.23
CA ILE A 17 -0.54 1.06 -1.12
C ILE A 17 -1.72 1.63 -1.89
N ASP A 18 -2.62 0.75 -2.33
CA ASP A 18 -3.85 1.09 -3.09
C ASP A 18 -5.12 1.10 -2.22
N PHE A 19 -4.99 0.99 -0.91
CA PHE A 19 -6.10 1.07 0.05
C PHE A 19 -5.80 2.12 1.12
N CYS A 20 -6.85 2.73 1.69
CA CYS A 20 -6.70 3.72 2.76
C CYS A 20 -6.48 3.03 4.11
N ASP A 21 -5.96 3.78 5.09
CA ASP A 21 -5.68 3.28 6.43
C ASP A 21 -6.88 2.59 7.09
N SER A 22 -8.07 3.19 7.00
CA SER A 22 -9.29 2.62 7.58
C SER A 22 -9.62 1.25 6.99
N CYS A 23 -9.58 1.11 5.66
CA CYS A 23 -9.83 -0.17 5.01
C CYS A 23 -8.70 -1.17 5.26
N GLY A 24 -7.45 -0.74 5.21
CA GLY A 24 -6.29 -1.59 5.48
C GLY A 24 -6.34 -2.18 6.90
N LYS A 25 -6.56 -1.34 7.92
CA LYS A 25 -6.71 -1.78 9.31
C LYS A 25 -7.90 -2.69 9.52
N LYS A 26 -9.04 -2.42 8.87
CA LYS A 26 -10.24 -3.28 8.96
C LYS A 26 -9.99 -4.66 8.32
N THR A 27 -9.29 -4.71 7.19
CA THR A 27 -9.05 -5.96 6.45
C THR A 27 -7.94 -6.81 7.08
N PHE A 28 -6.84 -6.18 7.52
CA PHE A 28 -5.63 -6.90 7.95
C PHE A 28 -5.41 -6.86 9.47
N GLY A 29 -6.12 -6.00 10.20
CA GLY A 29 -5.80 -5.65 11.59
C GLY A 29 -4.61 -4.69 11.67
N ASP A 30 -4.51 -3.95 12.77
CA ASP A 30 -3.52 -2.87 12.93
C ASP A 30 -2.08 -3.35 12.74
N LYS A 31 -1.70 -4.42 13.44
CA LYS A 31 -0.31 -4.93 13.42
C LYS A 31 0.14 -5.29 12.00
N LEU A 32 -0.67 -6.06 11.28
CA LEU A 32 -0.34 -6.50 9.93
C LEU A 32 -0.43 -5.36 8.93
N PHE A 33 -1.40 -4.44 9.08
CA PHE A 33 -1.46 -3.22 8.28
C PHE A 33 -0.14 -2.44 8.35
N TYR A 34 0.36 -2.16 9.56
CA TYR A 34 1.62 -1.44 9.72
C TYR A 34 2.81 -2.21 9.12
N THR A 35 2.89 -3.53 9.32
CA THR A 35 3.94 -4.35 8.71
C THR A 35 3.89 -4.30 7.17
N ILE A 36 2.71 -4.40 6.56
CA ILE A 36 2.54 -4.28 5.10
C ILE A 36 3.05 -2.93 4.61
N VAL A 37 2.61 -1.83 5.24
CA VAL A 37 3.01 -0.48 4.83
C VAL A 37 4.53 -0.29 4.97
N GLN A 38 5.12 -0.74 6.08
CA GLN A 38 6.56 -0.66 6.29
C GLN A 38 7.34 -1.45 5.25
N ASN A 39 6.93 -2.69 4.96
CA ASN A 39 7.61 -3.53 3.97
C ASN A 39 7.51 -2.94 2.56
N MET A 40 6.35 -2.38 2.18
CA MET A 40 6.17 -1.74 0.87
C MET A 40 6.99 -0.46 0.74
N GLN A 41 7.09 0.37 1.80
CA GLN A 41 7.95 1.55 1.81
C GLN A 41 9.44 1.19 1.71
N GLU A 42 9.85 0.12 2.39
CA GLU A 42 11.21 -0.37 2.29
C GLU A 42 11.51 -0.92 0.89
N ALA A 43 10.56 -1.63 0.28
CA ALA A 43 10.72 -2.12 -1.08
C ALA A 43 10.82 -0.96 -2.10
N GLU A 44 10.04 0.11 -1.91
CA GLU A 44 10.17 1.34 -2.69
C GLU A 44 11.56 1.96 -2.57
N ARG A 45 12.10 2.04 -1.35
CA ARG A 45 13.47 2.55 -1.09
C ARG A 45 14.56 1.71 -1.77
N ARG A 46 14.40 0.39 -1.81
CA ARG A 46 15.36 -0.50 -2.49
C ARG A 46 15.19 -0.53 -4.00
N GLY A 47 14.11 0.05 -4.54
CA GLY A 47 13.79 0.00 -5.97
C GLY A 47 13.25 -1.35 -6.43
N ASP A 48 12.81 -2.21 -5.51
CA ASP A 48 12.30 -3.56 -5.79
C ASP A 48 10.78 -3.69 -5.57
N LEU A 49 10.06 -2.57 -5.41
CA LEU A 49 8.60 -2.56 -5.27
C LEU A 49 7.88 -3.22 -6.46
N GLN A 50 8.43 -3.09 -7.67
CA GLN A 50 7.90 -3.72 -8.88
C GLN A 50 8.58 -5.07 -9.12
N GLN A 51 8.07 -6.10 -8.46
CA GLN A 51 8.53 -7.48 -8.66
C GLN A 51 7.70 -8.11 -9.80
N GLY A 52 8.30 -8.37 -10.97
CA GLY A 52 7.63 -9.12 -12.04
C GLY A 52 7.72 -8.57 -13.47
N HIS A 53 8.52 -7.53 -13.74
CA HIS A 53 8.88 -7.21 -15.12
C HIS A 53 9.93 -8.21 -15.62
N VAL A 54 9.48 -9.33 -16.17
CA VAL A 54 10.30 -10.14 -17.08
C VAL A 54 10.33 -9.37 -18.40
N LEU A 55 11.51 -8.91 -18.82
CA LEU A 55 11.73 -8.29 -20.14
C LEU A 55 11.44 -9.27 -21.28
#